data_AF-A0A6M0RX83-F1
#
_entry.id   AF-A0A6M0RX83-F1
#
_cell.length_a   1.000
_cell.length_b   1.000
_cell.length_c   1.000
_cell.angle_alpha   90.00
_cell.angle_beta   90.00
_cell.angle_gamma   90.00
#
_symmetry.space_group_name_H-M   'P 1'
#
loop_
_entity.id
_entity.type
_entity.pdbx_description
1 polymer ?
#
loop_
_entity_poly.entity_id
_entity_poly.type
_entity_poly.pdbx_seq_one_letter_code
_entity_poly.pdbx_strand_id
1 'polypeptide(L)'
;MALSTVAIASTLVGSTVLSTAPAYAARFQTNFFVDIVSGDFLVGDTFSGQVTYDDSLLSGIGLEQVAPDFGLISLTFDYVGSDLSTAVTYSKGDDDTDSGFPLAIFQDGELVGLDYSVAIASDLSFQFREEPLGSVDFGFFTDNFSTFELNTGTVTFAEPMPVPEPAMVAGLVTLVGLALCRRP
;
A
#
# COMPACT_ATOMS: atom_id res chain seq x y z
N MET A 1 -73.64 26.89 -19.13
CA MET A 1 -72.84 25.66 -18.94
C MET A 1 -71.43 25.95 -19.44
N ALA A 2 -70.47 26.12 -18.53
CA ALA A 2 -69.06 26.28 -18.88
C ALA A 2 -68.34 24.98 -18.49
N LEU A 3 -67.77 24.28 -19.48
CA LEU A 3 -66.84 23.16 -19.27
C LEU A 3 -65.48 23.75 -18.91
N SER A 4 -64.93 23.44 -17.72
CA SER A 4 -63.51 23.65 -17.42
C SER A 4 -62.78 22.33 -17.57
N THR A 5 -61.91 22.25 -18.57
CA THR A 5 -61.02 21.12 -18.82
C THR A 5 -59.77 21.31 -17.96
N VAL A 6 -59.53 20.40 -17.01
CA VAL A 6 -58.29 20.37 -16.23
C VAL A 6 -57.23 19.64 -17.04
N ALA A 7 -56.14 20.33 -17.38
CA ALA A 7 -54.96 19.73 -18.00
C ALA A 7 -54.08 19.09 -16.92
N ILE A 8 -53.86 17.78 -17.01
CA ILE A 8 -52.93 17.05 -16.14
C ILE A 8 -51.53 17.16 -16.78
N ALA A 9 -50.63 17.90 -16.14
CA ALA A 9 -49.24 18.03 -16.56
C ALA A 9 -48.46 16.78 -16.12
N SER A 10 -48.11 15.92 -17.08
CA SER A 10 -47.24 14.76 -16.86
C SER A 10 -45.82 15.22 -16.56
N THR A 11 -45.34 14.99 -15.34
CA THR A 11 -43.95 15.26 -14.95
C THR A 11 -43.07 14.14 -15.51
N LEU A 12 -42.21 14.46 -16.48
CA LEU A 12 -41.13 13.57 -16.91
C LEU A 12 -40.13 13.41 -15.75
N VAL A 13 -40.04 12.21 -15.20
CA VAL A 13 -38.91 11.84 -14.33
C VAL A 13 -37.74 11.51 -15.25
N GLY A 14 -36.89 12.51 -15.49
CA GLY A 14 -35.62 12.32 -16.18
C GLY A 14 -34.80 11.29 -15.41
N SER A 15 -34.56 10.13 -16.03
CA SER A 15 -33.61 9.15 -15.52
C SER A 15 -32.22 9.74 -15.70
N THR A 16 -31.66 10.31 -14.63
CA THR A 16 -30.23 10.61 -14.60
C THR A 16 -29.51 9.28 -14.70
N VAL A 17 -28.92 9.01 -15.86
CA VAL A 17 -27.94 7.94 -16.02
C VAL A 17 -26.79 8.33 -15.10
N LEU A 18 -26.75 7.72 -13.91
CA LEU A 18 -25.56 7.74 -13.07
C LEU A 18 -24.49 7.05 -13.92
N SER A 19 -23.64 7.86 -14.55
CA SER A 19 -22.40 7.38 -15.11
C SER A 19 -21.61 6.83 -13.93
N THR A 20 -21.71 5.53 -13.68
CA THR A 20 -20.74 4.82 -12.86
C THR A 20 -19.41 5.01 -13.59
N ALA A 21 -18.58 5.91 -13.08
CA ALA A 21 -17.19 5.98 -13.50
C ALA A 21 -16.63 4.54 -13.44
N PRO A 22 -15.78 4.13 -14.39
CA PRO A 22 -15.10 2.85 -14.28
C PRO A 22 -14.50 2.74 -12.89
N ALA A 23 -14.57 1.57 -12.26
CA ALA A 23 -13.73 1.28 -11.10
C ALA A 23 -12.28 1.34 -11.59
N TYR A 24 -11.70 2.54 -11.55
CA TYR A 24 -10.28 2.74 -11.80
C TYR A 24 -9.51 2.05 -10.68
N ALA A 25 -8.37 1.45 -11.04
CA ALA A 25 -7.33 0.88 -10.20
C ALA A 25 -7.59 0.97 -8.68
N ALA A 26 -7.78 -0.18 -8.03
CA ALA A 26 -7.90 -0.20 -6.59
C ALA A 26 -6.50 0.03 -6.01
N ARG A 27 -6.26 1.24 -5.54
CA ARG A 27 -5.08 1.53 -4.74
C ARG A 27 -5.28 0.89 -3.38
N PHE A 28 -4.28 0.18 -2.90
CA PHE A 28 -4.28 -0.41 -1.58
C PHE A 28 -3.15 0.16 -0.76
N GLN A 29 -3.38 0.23 0.54
CA GLN A 29 -2.39 0.58 1.53
C GLN A 29 -2.38 -0.52 2.58
N THR A 30 -1.19 -0.96 2.96
CA THR A 30 -1.01 -1.88 4.07
C THR A 30 0.19 -1.46 4.92
N ASN A 31 0.11 -1.79 6.20
CA ASN A 31 1.23 -1.65 7.11
C ASN A 31 2.02 -2.96 7.13
N PHE A 32 3.33 -2.86 7.27
CA PHE A 32 4.18 -4.00 7.57
C PHE A 32 4.84 -3.81 8.93
N PHE A 33 5.16 -4.91 9.58
CA PHE A 33 5.78 -4.97 10.89
C PHE A 33 7.01 -5.86 10.80
N VAL A 34 8.10 -5.40 11.41
CA VAL A 34 9.36 -6.13 11.46
C VAL A 34 9.70 -6.39 12.91
N ASP A 35 9.94 -7.66 13.22
CA ASP A 35 10.46 -8.11 14.51
C ASP A 35 11.89 -8.60 14.29
N ILE A 36 12.88 -8.01 14.97
CA ILE A 36 14.27 -8.44 14.89
C ILE A 36 14.49 -9.57 15.89
N VAL A 37 14.74 -10.78 15.38
CA VAL A 37 14.73 -12.03 16.17
C VAL A 37 16.13 -12.60 16.44
N SER A 38 17.14 -12.19 15.67
CA SER A 38 18.53 -12.63 15.86
C SER A 38 19.53 -11.56 15.49
N GLY A 39 20.77 -11.68 15.99
CA GLY A 39 21.87 -10.73 15.82
C GLY A 39 22.41 -10.16 17.13
N ASP A 40 23.24 -9.13 17.04
CA ASP A 40 24.05 -8.64 18.17
C ASP A 40 23.48 -7.38 18.85
N PHE A 41 22.82 -6.49 18.10
CA PHE A 41 22.63 -5.10 18.53
C PHE A 41 21.17 -4.69 18.70
N LEU A 42 20.25 -5.23 17.89
CA LEU A 42 18.85 -4.78 17.82
C LEU A 42 17.85 -5.91 18.07
N VAL A 43 18.31 -7.04 18.63
CA VAL A 43 17.42 -8.17 18.92
C VAL A 43 16.35 -7.79 19.93
N GLY A 44 15.10 -8.08 19.58
CA GLY A 44 13.93 -7.71 20.36
C GLY A 44 13.36 -6.34 20.02
N ASP A 45 14.04 -5.55 19.19
CA ASP A 45 13.48 -4.31 18.65
C ASP A 45 12.46 -4.62 17.55
N THR A 46 11.50 -3.72 17.41
CA THR A 46 10.43 -3.81 16.43
C THR A 46 10.28 -2.48 15.72
N PHE A 47 9.96 -2.50 14.45
CA PHE A 47 9.56 -1.30 13.73
C PHE A 47 8.42 -1.61 12.75
N SER A 48 7.79 -0.55 12.25
CA SER A 48 6.67 -0.67 11.32
C SER A 48 6.79 0.34 10.20
N GLY A 49 6.21 -0.02 9.07
CA GLY A 49 6.12 0.85 7.92
C GLY A 49 4.82 0.70 7.19
N GLN A 50 4.74 1.40 6.07
CA GLN A 50 3.58 1.39 5.20
C GLN A 50 4.01 1.31 3.75
N VAL A 51 3.25 0.52 2.99
CA VAL A 51 3.35 0.44 1.54
C VAL A 51 1.99 0.76 0.92
N THR A 52 2.01 1.55 -0.13
CA THR A 52 0.85 1.85 -0.98
C THR A 52 1.15 1.37 -2.39
N TYR A 53 0.25 0.58 -2.96
CA TYR A 53 0.39 0.04 -4.30
C TYR A 53 -0.92 0.10 -5.10
N ASP A 54 -0.79 -0.03 -6.41
CA ASP A 54 -1.86 -0.18 -7.39
C ASP A 54 -1.84 -1.62 -7.88
N ASP A 55 -2.93 -2.35 -7.67
CA ASP A 55 -3.05 -3.77 -8.03
C ASP A 55 -3.63 -4.00 -9.43
N SER A 56 -3.91 -2.94 -10.21
CA SER A 56 -4.66 -3.06 -11.47
C SER A 56 -3.99 -3.92 -12.55
N LEU A 57 -2.69 -4.18 -12.39
CA LEU A 57 -1.89 -5.01 -13.29
C LEU A 57 -1.64 -6.42 -12.74
N LEU A 58 -2.06 -6.70 -11.51
CA LEU A 58 -1.95 -8.02 -10.89
C LEU A 58 -3.09 -8.93 -11.37
N SER A 59 -2.75 -10.16 -11.72
CA SER A 59 -3.70 -11.20 -12.09
C SER A 59 -4.28 -11.92 -10.86
N GLY A 60 -3.60 -11.82 -9.71
CA GLY A 60 -3.96 -12.47 -8.46
C GLY A 60 -3.63 -13.97 -8.44
N ILE A 61 -2.75 -14.44 -9.34
CA ILE A 61 -2.41 -15.86 -9.49
C ILE A 61 -0.90 -16.00 -9.67
N GLY A 62 -0.29 -16.88 -8.87
CA GLY A 62 1.14 -17.14 -8.90
C GLY A 62 1.97 -16.00 -8.30
N LEU A 63 3.26 -16.00 -8.61
CA LEU A 63 4.21 -14.98 -8.16
C LEU A 63 4.13 -13.75 -9.07
N GLU A 64 3.86 -12.59 -8.49
CA GLU A 64 3.76 -11.32 -9.18
C GLU A 64 4.52 -10.22 -8.42
N GLN A 65 4.90 -9.14 -9.12
CA GLN A 65 5.69 -8.06 -8.53
C GLN A 65 5.19 -6.70 -8.98
N VAL A 66 5.21 -5.74 -8.06
CA VAL A 66 4.87 -4.34 -8.29
C VAL A 66 6.11 -3.49 -8.06
N ALA A 67 6.54 -2.78 -9.11
CA ALA A 67 7.75 -1.94 -9.11
C ALA A 67 7.38 -0.44 -9.06
N PRO A 68 8.34 0.48 -8.82
CA PRO A 68 8.06 1.92 -8.68
C PRO A 68 7.41 2.53 -9.91
N ASP A 69 7.81 2.08 -11.09
CA ASP A 69 7.27 2.54 -12.38
C ASP A 69 5.94 1.85 -12.74
N PHE A 70 5.59 0.78 -12.02
CA PHE A 70 4.45 -0.09 -12.31
C PHE A 70 3.68 -0.42 -11.03
N GLY A 71 3.15 0.62 -10.39
CA GLY A 71 2.13 0.49 -9.35
C GLY A 71 2.63 0.64 -7.91
N LEU A 72 3.95 0.67 -7.63
CA LEU A 72 4.42 0.91 -6.26
C LEU A 72 4.45 2.41 -5.97
N ILE A 73 3.39 2.87 -5.33
CA ILE A 73 3.12 4.31 -5.13
C ILE A 73 4.02 4.88 -4.04
N SER A 74 4.05 4.24 -2.87
CA SER A 74 4.87 4.68 -1.73
C SER A 74 5.34 3.51 -0.89
N LEU A 75 6.52 3.66 -0.30
CA LEU A 75 7.06 2.84 0.78
C LEU A 75 7.68 3.81 1.78
N THR A 76 7.31 3.72 3.05
CA THR A 76 7.86 4.59 4.12
C THR A 76 7.89 3.87 5.45
N PHE A 77 8.97 4.02 6.20
CA PHE A 77 9.12 3.46 7.55
C PHE A 77 10.22 4.18 8.32
N ASP A 78 10.14 4.12 9.65
CA ASP A 78 11.19 4.62 10.51
C ASP A 78 12.07 3.45 10.98
N TYR A 79 13.38 3.61 10.87
CA TYR A 79 14.35 2.64 11.37
C TYR A 79 15.59 3.37 11.94
N VAL A 80 16.67 2.66 12.24
CA VAL A 80 17.87 3.25 12.83
C VAL A 80 18.80 3.86 11.78
N GLY A 81 19.41 4.99 12.12
CA GLY A 81 20.49 5.61 11.35
C GLY A 81 21.86 4.99 11.62
N SER A 82 22.92 5.65 11.12
CA SER A 82 24.30 5.14 11.19
C SER A 82 24.86 5.03 12.61
N ASP A 83 24.24 5.70 13.58
CA ASP A 83 24.58 5.63 15.00
C ASP A 83 23.77 4.56 15.78
N LEU A 84 22.98 3.75 15.06
CA LEU A 84 22.15 2.66 15.58
C LEU A 84 21.15 3.08 16.67
N SER A 85 20.85 4.37 16.79
CA SER A 85 20.01 4.89 17.88
C SER A 85 19.11 6.05 17.46
N THR A 86 19.50 6.82 16.44
CA THR A 86 18.65 7.87 15.88
C THR A 86 17.66 7.25 14.91
N ALA A 87 16.37 7.52 15.11
CA ALA A 87 15.34 7.16 14.15
C ALA A 87 15.48 7.99 12.86
N VAL A 88 15.50 7.32 11.72
CA VAL A 88 15.55 7.89 10.38
C VAL A 88 14.35 7.37 9.59
N THR A 89 13.64 8.27 8.93
CA THR A 89 12.56 7.91 8.00
C THR A 89 13.16 7.56 6.66
N TYR A 90 12.95 6.31 6.25
CA TYR A 90 13.31 5.79 4.94
C TYR A 90 12.09 5.79 4.03
N SER A 91 12.33 5.98 2.75
CA SER A 91 11.33 6.02 1.70
C SER A 91 11.72 5.12 0.52
N LYS A 92 10.77 4.87 -0.39
CA LYS A 92 11.04 4.15 -1.63
C LYS A 92 12.20 4.75 -2.45
N GLY A 93 12.45 6.05 -2.32
CA GLY A 93 13.47 6.75 -3.09
C GLY A 93 14.87 6.62 -2.53
N ASP A 94 15.01 6.10 -1.31
CA ASP A 94 16.30 5.87 -0.66
C ASP A 94 16.88 4.49 -1.01
N ASP A 95 16.12 3.65 -1.72
CA ASP A 95 16.59 2.35 -2.18
C ASP A 95 17.83 2.51 -3.07
N ASP A 96 18.92 1.87 -2.66
CA ASP A 96 20.23 1.93 -3.32
C ASP A 96 20.43 0.79 -4.33
N THR A 97 19.41 -0.05 -4.54
CA THR A 97 19.45 -1.11 -5.56
C THR A 97 19.35 -0.49 -6.96
N ASP A 98 19.80 -1.22 -7.98
CA ASP A 98 19.72 -0.81 -9.39
C ASP A 98 18.33 -0.30 -9.81
N SER A 99 18.22 0.28 -11.01
CA SER A 99 16.93 0.77 -11.54
C SER A 99 15.82 -0.31 -11.49
N GLY A 100 14.67 0.03 -10.89
CA GLY A 100 13.49 -0.83 -10.85
C GLY A 100 13.07 -1.29 -9.44
N PHE A 101 13.84 -0.94 -8.41
CA PHE A 101 13.55 -1.23 -7.00
C PHE A 101 13.05 0.02 -6.25
N PRO A 102 12.32 -0.13 -5.13
CA PRO A 102 11.93 -1.39 -4.49
C PRO A 102 10.83 -2.18 -5.20
N LEU A 103 10.70 -3.45 -4.85
CA LEU A 103 9.60 -4.32 -5.30
C LEU A 103 8.67 -4.67 -4.13
N ALA A 104 7.36 -4.71 -4.41
CA ALA A 104 6.40 -5.43 -3.58
C ALA A 104 6.07 -6.76 -4.25
N ILE A 105 6.17 -7.86 -3.49
CA ILE A 105 6.10 -9.24 -3.99
C ILE A 105 4.77 -9.85 -3.55
N PHE A 106 4.04 -10.40 -4.52
CA PHE A 106 2.73 -11.00 -4.32
C PHE A 106 2.74 -12.49 -4.68
N GLN A 107 2.05 -13.31 -3.88
CA GLN A 107 1.80 -14.71 -4.18
C GLN A 107 0.29 -14.96 -4.13
N ASP A 108 -0.29 -15.38 -5.25
CA ASP A 108 -1.73 -15.67 -5.38
C ASP A 108 -2.62 -14.50 -4.88
N GLY A 109 -2.19 -13.27 -5.17
CA GLY A 109 -2.89 -12.04 -4.80
C GLY A 109 -2.61 -11.51 -3.38
N GLU A 110 -1.84 -12.22 -2.57
CA GLU A 110 -1.44 -11.79 -1.23
C GLU A 110 -0.06 -11.12 -1.26
N LEU A 111 0.09 -9.96 -0.61
CA LEU A 111 1.41 -9.33 -0.41
C LEU A 111 2.21 -10.16 0.58
N VAL A 112 3.31 -10.75 0.12
CA VAL A 112 4.14 -11.67 0.91
C VAL A 112 5.53 -11.12 1.21
N GLY A 113 5.99 -10.09 0.48
CA GLY A 113 7.33 -9.56 0.68
C GLY A 113 7.58 -8.17 0.10
N LEU A 114 8.71 -7.62 0.49
CA LEU A 114 9.32 -6.43 -0.08
C LEU A 114 10.76 -6.78 -0.48
N ASP A 115 11.23 -6.24 -1.59
CA ASP A 115 12.64 -6.22 -1.96
C ASP A 115 13.12 -4.77 -1.95
N TYR A 116 13.91 -4.44 -0.93
CA TYR A 116 14.36 -3.08 -0.68
C TYR A 116 15.70 -3.13 0.03
N SER A 117 16.68 -2.32 -0.37
CA SER A 117 18.01 -2.28 0.25
C SER A 117 18.56 -0.87 0.32
N VAL A 118 19.16 -0.52 1.45
CA VAL A 118 19.76 0.80 1.68
C VAL A 118 21.09 0.68 2.39
N ALA A 119 22.09 1.40 1.88
CA ALA A 119 23.34 1.66 2.58
C ALA A 119 23.16 2.87 3.51
N ILE A 120 23.26 2.63 4.81
CA ILE A 120 23.22 3.66 5.84
C ILE A 120 24.59 4.35 5.98
N ALA A 121 25.67 3.58 5.83
CA ALA A 121 27.07 4.06 5.83
C ALA A 121 27.97 3.09 5.06
N SER A 122 29.26 3.39 4.90
CA SER A 122 30.20 2.61 4.07
C SER A 122 30.23 1.10 4.34
N ASP A 123 29.85 0.66 5.53
CA ASP A 123 29.80 -0.75 5.94
C ASP A 123 28.47 -1.12 6.65
N LEU A 124 27.46 -0.24 6.62
CA LEU A 124 26.18 -0.46 7.28
C LEU A 124 25.08 -0.44 6.24
N SER A 125 24.30 -1.52 6.17
CA SER A 125 23.12 -1.58 5.32
C SER A 125 22.01 -2.38 5.98
N PHE A 126 20.78 -2.19 5.51
CA PHE A 126 19.71 -3.14 5.77
C PHE A 126 18.92 -3.39 4.50
N GLN A 127 18.22 -4.50 4.50
CA GLN A 127 17.39 -4.90 3.40
C GLN A 127 16.24 -5.80 3.81
N PHE A 128 15.15 -5.67 3.09
CA PHE A 128 14.11 -6.67 2.98
C PHE A 128 14.53 -7.60 1.85
N ARG A 129 14.70 -8.90 2.12
CA ARG A 129 15.12 -9.87 1.11
C ARG A 129 14.08 -10.96 0.93
N GLU A 130 13.91 -11.39 -0.31
CA GLU A 130 13.52 -12.77 -0.60
C GLU A 130 14.71 -13.66 -0.17
N GLU A 131 14.49 -14.69 0.65
CA GLU A 131 15.50 -15.74 0.84
C GLU A 131 15.91 -16.28 -0.54
N PRO A 132 17.17 -16.71 -0.74
CA PRO A 132 17.73 -16.92 -2.07
C PRO A 132 16.89 -17.90 -2.88
N LEU A 133 16.36 -17.40 -4.00
CA LEU A 133 15.73 -18.09 -5.14
C LEU A 133 15.57 -19.61 -4.95
N GLY A 134 14.40 -20.03 -4.48
CA GLY A 134 14.03 -21.44 -4.32
C GLY A 134 13.42 -21.81 -2.97
N SER A 135 13.41 -20.88 -2.01
CA SER A 135 12.65 -20.98 -0.76
C SER A 135 11.20 -20.54 -0.98
N VAL A 136 10.24 -21.22 -0.34
CA VAL A 136 8.81 -20.83 -0.31
C VAL A 136 8.55 -19.83 0.83
N ASP A 137 9.58 -19.50 1.62
CA ASP A 137 9.47 -18.62 2.76
C ASP A 137 9.73 -17.17 2.32
N PHE A 138 8.69 -16.34 2.36
CA PHE A 138 8.76 -14.90 2.19
C PHE A 138 8.80 -14.19 3.56
N GLY A 139 9.21 -12.93 3.58
CA GLY A 139 9.09 -12.08 4.78
C GLY A 139 10.32 -12.06 5.68
N PHE A 140 11.50 -11.89 5.10
CA PHE A 140 12.75 -11.76 5.87
C PHE A 140 13.30 -10.34 5.82
N PHE A 141 13.65 -9.85 7.01
CA PHE A 141 14.46 -8.66 7.18
C PHE A 141 15.88 -9.09 7.51
N THR A 142 16.86 -8.46 6.88
CA THR A 142 18.27 -8.63 7.25
C THR A 142 18.93 -7.27 7.29
N ASP A 143 19.75 -7.04 8.31
CA ASP A 143 20.69 -5.93 8.29
C ASP A 143 22.13 -6.44 8.45
N ASN A 144 23.04 -5.61 7.98
CA ASN A 144 24.47 -5.81 8.12
C ASN A 144 25.06 -4.58 8.80
N PHE A 145 25.04 -4.59 10.14
CA PHE A 145 25.65 -3.54 10.96
C PHE A 145 27.04 -3.91 11.49
N SER A 146 27.57 -5.10 11.19
CA SER A 146 28.90 -5.50 11.64
C SER A 146 29.54 -6.61 10.80
N THR A 147 30.85 -6.78 10.94
CA THR A 147 31.61 -7.88 10.33
C THR A 147 31.38 -9.26 10.99
N PHE A 148 30.58 -9.35 12.05
CA PHE A 148 30.54 -10.54 12.90
C PHE A 148 29.18 -11.22 13.09
N GLU A 149 28.03 -10.57 12.86
CA GLU A 149 26.73 -11.24 12.74
C GLU A 149 25.67 -10.32 12.10
N LEU A 150 24.89 -10.87 11.15
CA LEU A 150 23.76 -10.20 10.51
C LEU A 150 22.58 -10.20 11.49
N ASN A 151 21.92 -9.07 11.76
CA ASN A 151 20.63 -9.18 12.42
C ASN A 151 19.61 -9.70 11.41
N THR A 152 18.76 -10.63 11.84
CA THR A 152 17.65 -11.12 11.02
C THR A 152 16.32 -10.92 11.73
N GLY A 153 15.29 -10.67 10.95
CA GLY A 153 13.95 -10.41 11.42
C GLY A 153 12.89 -11.04 10.56
N THR A 154 11.69 -11.14 11.12
CA THR A 154 10.48 -11.56 10.40
C THR A 154 9.68 -10.33 10.00
N VAL A 155 9.10 -10.37 8.80
CA VAL A 155 8.23 -9.32 8.27
C VAL A 155 6.82 -9.86 8.17
N THR A 156 5.85 -9.14 8.70
CA THR A 156 4.42 -9.46 8.58
C THR A 156 3.66 -8.29 7.99
N PHE A 157 2.59 -8.57 7.25
CA PHE A 157 1.76 -7.56 6.61
C PHE A 157 0.36 -7.55 7.23
N ALA A 158 -0.19 -6.36 7.43
CA ALA A 158 -1.60 -6.19 7.76
C ALA A 158 -2.49 -6.49 6.55
N GLU A 159 -3.78 -6.70 6.82
CA GLU A 159 -4.79 -6.77 5.76
C GLU A 159 -4.80 -5.46 4.94
N PRO A 160 -4.63 -5.52 3.60
CA PRO A 160 -4.64 -4.32 2.77
C PRO A 160 -5.98 -3.60 2.79
N MET A 161 -5.95 -2.28 2.95
CA MET A 161 -7.12 -1.42 2.91
C MET A 161 -7.17 -0.64 1.59
N PRO A 162 -8.34 -0.58 0.91
CA PRO A 162 -8.48 0.23 -0.29
C PRO A 162 -8.37 1.72 0.07
N VAL A 163 -7.60 2.47 -0.70
CA VAL A 163 -7.42 3.91 -0.59
C VAL A 163 -8.53 4.60 -1.40
N PRO A 164 -9.49 5.31 -0.78
CA PRO A 164 -10.60 5.91 -1.50
C PRO A 164 -10.12 6.99 -2.49
N GLU A 165 -10.55 6.89 -3.74
CA GLU A 165 -10.34 7.97 -4.69
C GLU A 165 -11.27 9.17 -4.37
N PRO A 166 -10.83 10.42 -4.65
CA PRO A 166 -11.61 11.63 -4.34
C PRO A 166 -13.05 11.62 -4.89
N ALA A 167 -13.32 10.92 -6.00
CA ALA A 167 -14.64 10.82 -6.60
C ALA A 167 -15.65 10.04 -5.72
N MET A 168 -15.20 9.03 -4.97
CA MET A 168 -16.08 8.26 -4.08
C MET A 168 -16.61 9.11 -2.91
N VAL A 169 -15.78 10.02 -2.40
CA VAL A 169 -16.15 10.94 -1.31
C VAL A 169 -17.19 11.97 -1.79
N ALA A 170 -17.05 12.48 -3.02
CA ALA A 170 -17.99 13.43 -3.60
C ALA A 170 -19.40 12.83 -3.83
N GLY A 171 -19.48 11.55 -4.20
CA GLY A 171 -20.75 10.82 -4.35
C GLY A 171 -21.52 10.63 -3.03
N LEU A 172 -20.79 10.46 -1.92
CA LEU A 172 -21.38 10.28 -0.58
C LEU A 172 -21.98 11.58 -0.04
N VAL A 173 -21.32 12.72 -0.27
CA VAL A 173 -21.81 14.05 0.13
C VAL A 173 -23.08 14.45 -0.63
N THR A 174 -23.19 14.10 -1.92
CA THR A 174 -24.38 14.42 -2.72
C THR A 174 -25.63 13.64 -2.28
N LEU A 175 -25.50 12.38 -1.87
CA LEU A 175 -26.63 11.58 -1.38
C LEU A 175 -27.19 12.10 -0.04
N VAL A 176 -26.31 12.48 0.89
CA VAL A 176 -26.72 13.01 2.21
C VAL A 176 -27.37 14.39 2.07
N GLY A 177 -26.86 15.24 1.18
CA GLY A 177 -27.45 16.55 0.89
C GLY A 177 -28.87 16.46 0.32
N LEU A 178 -29.14 15.48 -0.56
CA LEU A 178 -30.47 15.26 -1.13
C LEU A 178 -31.47 14.67 -0.13
N ALA A 179 -31.01 13.87 0.83
CA ALA A 179 -31.85 13.31 1.89
C ALA A 179 -32.28 14.38 2.93
N LEU A 180 -31.41 15.35 3.23
CA LEU A 180 -31.70 16.44 4.17
C LEU A 180 -32.59 17.55 3.58
N CYS A 181 -32.60 17.74 2.27
CA CYS A 181 -33.50 18.69 1.58
C CYS A 181 -34.92 18.13 1.32
N ARG A 182 -35.20 16.88 1.68
CA ARG A 182 -36.56 16.32 1.70
C ARG A 182 -37.08 16.21 3.13
N ARG A 183 -37.41 17.34 3.74
CA ARG A 183 -38.44 17.38 4.78
C ARG A 183 -39.59 18.28 4.30
N PRO A 184 -40.84 17.80 4.32
CA PRO A 184 -42.02 18.55 3.89
C PRO A 184 -42.32 19.75 4.78
#